data_AF-A0A7K4ACV1-F1
#
_entry.id   AF-A0A7K4ACV1-F1
#
_cell.length_a   1.000
_cell.length_b   1.000
_cell.length_c   1.000
_cell.angle_alpha   90.00
_cell.angle_beta   90.00
_cell.angle_gamma   90.00
#
_symmetry.space_group_name_H-M   'P 1'
#
loop_
_entity.id
_entity.type
_entity.pdbx_description
1 polymer ?
#
loop_
_entity_poly.entity_id
_entity_poly.type
_entity_poly.pdbx_seq_one_letter_code
_entity_poly.pdbx_strand_id
1 'polypeptide(L)'
;EFPVIAEFEAAGRKFEVLESHGGHLHGQVFFLAPDDGILFSGDTVINFASFTPEREEFSSLANTLMTSVNVDSDLARKERKALTALALEIDVSLKKEGKQLLLCCGHGAISTLENGNLTTYGDIERYHSDPKHYLMK
;
A
#
# COMPACT_ATOMS: atom_id res chain seq x y z
N GLU A 1 -5.47 -9.99 -12.74
CA GLU A 1 -5.95 -8.74 -13.36
C GLU A 1 -7.03 -8.18 -12.45
N PHE A 2 -7.02 -6.88 -12.17
CA PHE A 2 -7.99 -6.24 -11.27
C PHE A 2 -8.99 -5.43 -12.12
N PRO A 3 -10.30 -5.71 -12.05
CA PRO A 3 -11.29 -4.94 -12.77
C PRO A 3 -11.31 -3.47 -12.32
N VAL A 4 -11.40 -2.54 -13.29
CA VAL A 4 -11.73 -1.14 -13.00
C VAL A 4 -13.24 -1.04 -12.80
N ILE A 5 -13.68 -0.69 -11.60
CA ILE A 5 -15.11 -0.64 -11.23
C ILE A 5 -15.66 0.79 -11.13
N ALA A 6 -14.78 1.79 -11.04
CA ALA A 6 -15.12 3.19 -11.04
C ALA A 6 -13.90 4.05 -11.38
N GLU A 7 -14.15 5.32 -11.69
CA GLU A 7 -13.12 6.35 -11.84
C GLU A 7 -13.55 7.58 -11.04
N PHE A 8 -12.58 8.32 -10.50
CA PHE A 8 -12.85 9.61 -9.85
C PHE A 8 -11.68 10.58 -10.00
N GLU A 9 -11.96 11.86 -9.76
CA GLU A 9 -10.95 12.91 -9.70
C GLU A 9 -10.80 13.43 -8.27
N ALA A 10 -9.55 13.56 -7.81
CA ALA A 10 -9.21 14.15 -6.53
C ALA A 10 -7.87 14.88 -6.61
N ALA A 11 -7.78 16.06 -6.00
CA ALA A 11 -6.56 16.88 -6.00
C ALA A 11 -5.93 17.08 -7.39
N GLY A 12 -6.78 17.23 -8.43
CA GLY A 12 -6.35 17.43 -9.82
C GLY A 12 -5.81 16.18 -10.52
N ARG A 13 -6.04 14.99 -9.97
CA ARG A 13 -5.56 13.70 -10.51
C ARG A 13 -6.73 12.77 -10.77
N LYS A 14 -6.57 11.91 -11.78
CA LYS A 14 -7.55 10.88 -12.15
C LYS A 14 -7.14 9.55 -11.52
N PHE A 15 -8.10 8.90 -10.88
CA PHE A 15 -7.91 7.62 -10.23
C PHE A 15 -8.87 6.58 -10.82
N GLU A 16 -8.31 5.42 -11.14
CA GLU A 16 -9.03 4.17 -11.36
C GLU A 16 -9.24 3.47 -10.02
N VAL A 17 -10.46 3.00 -9.78
CA VAL A 17 -10.80 2.15 -8.64
C VAL A 17 -10.72 0.70 -9.09
N LEU A 18 -9.72 -0.02 -8.59
CA LEU A 18 -9.48 -1.42 -8.92
C LEU A 18 -10.14 -2.31 -7.86
N GLU A 19 -10.97 -3.26 -8.28
CA GLU A 19 -11.59 -4.23 -7.38
C GLU A 19 -10.57 -5.28 -6.91
N SER A 20 -10.41 -5.43 -5.59
CA SER A 20 -9.62 -6.49 -4.96
C SER A 20 -10.26 -7.86 -5.23
N HIS A 21 -9.45 -8.92 -5.19
CA HIS A 21 -9.97 -10.28 -5.20
C HIS A 21 -10.68 -10.66 -3.90
N GLY A 22 -10.60 -9.82 -2.87
CA GLY A 22 -11.31 -10.01 -1.61
C GLY A 22 -10.57 -10.92 -0.62
N GLY A 23 -9.28 -11.18 -0.84
CA GLY A 23 -8.49 -12.05 0.03
C GLY A 23 -8.22 -11.45 1.41
N HIS A 24 -7.80 -10.19 1.45
CA HIS A 24 -7.64 -9.46 2.71
C HIS A 24 -9.01 -9.12 3.30
N LEU A 25 -9.84 -8.39 2.53
CA LEU A 25 -11.22 -8.03 2.87
C LEU A 25 -12.08 -8.06 1.60
N HIS A 26 -13.28 -8.64 1.66
CA HIS A 26 -14.18 -8.80 0.50
C HIS A 26 -14.54 -7.51 -0.27
N GLY A 27 -14.46 -6.35 0.37
CA GLY A 27 -14.79 -5.05 -0.23
C GLY A 27 -13.59 -4.11 -0.39
N GLN A 28 -12.37 -4.63 -0.33
CA GLN A 28 -11.18 -3.80 -0.54
C GLN A 28 -11.13 -3.31 -1.99
N VAL A 29 -10.61 -2.10 -2.18
CA VAL A 29 -10.30 -1.55 -3.50
C VAL A 29 -8.90 -0.96 -3.47
N PHE A 30 -8.28 -0.88 -4.63
CA PHE A 30 -7.04 -0.13 -4.84
C PHE A 30 -7.34 1.13 -5.63
N PHE A 31 -6.55 2.18 -5.41
CA PHE A 31 -6.66 3.41 -6.19
C PHE A 31 -5.39 3.61 -6.99
N LEU A 32 -5.52 3.63 -8.31
CA LEU A 32 -4.41 3.81 -9.23
C LEU A 32 -4.58 5.13 -9.98
N ALA A 33 -3.60 6.03 -9.88
CA ALA A 33 -3.45 7.15 -10.80
C ALA A 33 -2.29 6.84 -11.76
N PRO A 34 -2.57 6.26 -12.94
CA PRO A 34 -1.52 5.74 -13.82
C PRO A 34 -0.65 6.86 -14.40
N ASP A 35 -1.23 8.00 -14.78
CA ASP A 35 -0.53 9.15 -15.39
C ASP A 35 0.43 9.85 -14.39
N ASP A 36 0.06 9.84 -13.11
CA ASP A 36 0.83 10.41 -12.00
C ASP A 36 1.80 9.39 -11.38
N GLY A 37 1.65 8.10 -11.69
CA GLY A 37 2.43 7.03 -11.09
C GLY A 37 2.19 6.89 -9.59
N ILE A 38 0.94 6.84 -9.15
CA ILE A 38 0.57 6.66 -7.75
C ILE A 38 -0.34 5.43 -7.61
N LEU A 39 0.00 4.52 -6.69
CA LEU A 39 -0.83 3.37 -6.35
C LEU A 39 -1.06 3.28 -4.84
N PHE A 40 -2.32 3.41 -4.42
CA PHE A 40 -2.77 3.09 -3.08
C PHE A 40 -3.18 1.63 -3.01
N SER A 41 -2.41 0.84 -2.27
CA SER A 41 -2.50 -0.63 -2.28
C SER A 41 -3.33 -1.22 -1.15
N GLY A 42 -3.90 -0.38 -0.27
CA GLY A 42 -4.52 -0.83 0.97
C GLY A 42 -3.55 -1.71 1.78
N ASP A 43 -4.08 -2.67 2.52
CA ASP A 43 -3.26 -3.55 3.37
C ASP A 43 -2.69 -4.76 2.62
N THR A 44 -2.83 -4.80 1.29
CA THR A 44 -2.30 -5.88 0.46
C THR A 44 -0.77 -5.80 0.36
N VAL A 45 -0.19 -4.60 0.27
CA VAL A 45 1.26 -4.37 0.27
C VAL A 45 1.66 -3.53 1.48
N ILE A 46 2.68 -3.99 2.19
CA ILE A 46 3.18 -3.40 3.43
C ILE A 46 4.69 -3.29 3.35
N ASN A 47 5.23 -2.09 3.63
CA ASN A 47 6.66 -1.89 3.76
C ASN A 47 7.10 -2.06 5.22
N PHE A 48 7.29 -3.32 5.64
CA PHE A 48 7.75 -3.64 7.00
C PHE A 48 9.13 -3.07 7.33
N ALA A 49 10.01 -2.91 6.34
CA ALA A 49 11.36 -2.38 6.55
C ALA A 49 11.36 -0.91 7.01
N SER A 50 10.25 -0.20 6.80
CA SER A 50 10.07 1.18 7.26
C SER A 50 9.53 1.30 8.69
N PHE A 51 9.22 0.18 9.36
CA PHE A 51 8.64 0.22 10.70
C PHE A 51 9.69 0.60 11.73
N THR A 52 9.25 1.30 12.79
CA THR A 52 10.06 1.42 14.00
C THR A 52 9.98 0.11 14.79
N PRO A 53 10.96 -0.17 15.68
CA PRO A 53 10.90 -1.36 16.53
C PRO A 53 9.59 -1.49 17.31
N GLU A 54 9.06 -0.37 17.83
CA GLU A 54 7.80 -0.35 18.57
C GLU A 54 6.60 -0.68 17.68
N ARG A 55 6.62 -0.20 16.42
CA ARG A 55 5.56 -0.50 15.46
C ARG A 55 5.60 -1.95 14.98
N GLU A 56 6.79 -2.52 14.83
CA GLU A 56 6.99 -3.94 14.52
C GLU A 56 6.47 -4.83 15.65
N GLU A 57 6.85 -4.52 16.91
CA GLU A 57 6.36 -5.23 18.09
C GLU A 57 4.83 -5.17 18.17
N PHE A 58 4.24 -3.98 18.05
CA PHE A 58 2.79 -3.83 18.05
C PHE A 58 2.11 -4.62 16.93
N SER A 59 2.65 -4.59 15.72
CA SER A 59 2.07 -5.30 14.56
C SER A 59 2.14 -6.83 14.73
N SER A 60 3.14 -7.34 15.46
CA SER A 60 3.26 -8.77 15.78
C SER A 60 2.16 -9.26 16.73
N LEU A 61 1.57 -8.36 17.53
CA LEU A 61 0.48 -8.71 18.44
C LEU A 61 -0.75 -9.21 17.69
N ALA A 62 -1.05 -8.64 16.51
CA ALA A 62 -2.18 -9.09 15.69
C ALA A 62 -2.04 -10.56 15.29
N ASN A 63 -0.85 -11.00 14.88
CA ASN A 63 -0.56 -12.39 14.56
C ASN A 63 -0.55 -13.30 15.80
N THR A 64 -0.25 -12.74 16.97
CA THR A 64 -0.22 -13.48 18.24
C THR A 64 -1.62 -13.67 18.81
N LEU A 65 -2.50 -12.67 18.64
CA LEU A 65 -3.86 -12.64 19.17
C LEU A 65 -4.89 -13.24 18.19
N MET A 66 -4.61 -13.22 16.88
CA MET A 66 -5.47 -13.76 15.84
C MET A 66 -4.68 -14.71 14.93
N THR A 67 -5.31 -15.80 14.48
CA THR A 67 -4.66 -16.75 13.55
C THR A 67 -4.37 -16.12 12.18
N SER A 68 -5.21 -15.18 11.72
CA SER A 68 -4.99 -14.36 10.52
C SER A 68 -5.91 -13.15 10.55
N VAL A 69 -5.46 -12.03 9.96
CA VAL A 69 -6.27 -10.84 9.70
C VAL A 69 -6.93 -10.85 8.31
N ASN A 70 -6.65 -11.88 7.51
CA ASN A 70 -7.22 -12.03 6.16
C ASN A 70 -8.48 -12.90 6.21
N VAL A 71 -9.46 -12.55 5.39
CA VAL A 71 -10.64 -13.40 5.15
C VAL A 71 -10.25 -14.73 4.49
N ASP A 72 -9.39 -14.67 3.47
CA ASP A 72 -8.80 -15.84 2.80
C ASP A 72 -7.30 -15.58 2.58
N SER A 73 -6.47 -16.32 3.32
CA SER A 73 -5.01 -16.11 3.32
C SER A 73 -4.33 -16.55 2.03
N ASP A 74 -4.85 -17.56 1.33
CA ASP A 74 -4.29 -18.01 0.06
C ASP A 74 -4.66 -17.04 -1.06
N LEU A 75 -5.89 -16.53 -1.04
CA LEU A 75 -6.34 -15.49 -1.95
C LEU A 75 -5.59 -14.18 -1.70
N ALA A 76 -5.39 -13.77 -0.44
CA ALA A 76 -4.60 -12.60 -0.08
C ALA A 76 -3.15 -12.69 -0.59
N ARG A 77 -2.54 -13.89 -0.52
CA ARG A 77 -1.21 -14.13 -1.08
C ARG A 77 -1.18 -14.00 -2.60
N LYS A 78 -2.17 -14.56 -3.31
CA LYS A 78 -2.27 -14.44 -4.77
C LYS A 78 -2.48 -12.99 -5.20
N GLU A 79 -3.36 -12.29 -4.48
CA GLU A 79 -3.64 -10.88 -4.70
C GLU A 79 -2.40 -10.02 -4.51
N ARG A 80 -1.65 -10.20 -3.41
CA ARG A 80 -0.38 -9.49 -3.20
C ARG A 80 0.57 -9.68 -4.37
N LYS A 81 0.74 -10.91 -4.85
CA LYS A 81 1.60 -11.18 -6.01
C LYS A 81 1.11 -10.48 -7.28
N ALA A 82 -0.20 -10.52 -7.53
CA ALA A 82 -0.80 -9.87 -8.69
C ALA A 82 -0.65 -8.34 -8.63
N LEU A 83 -0.87 -7.72 -7.47
CA LEU A 83 -0.73 -6.29 -7.28
C LEU A 83 0.74 -5.84 -7.39
N THR A 84 1.68 -6.60 -6.83
CA THR A 84 3.11 -6.33 -7.00
C THR A 84 3.54 -6.45 -8.46
N ALA A 85 3.02 -7.43 -9.21
CA ALA A 85 3.32 -7.57 -10.64
C ALA A 85 2.79 -6.37 -11.45
N LEU A 86 1.54 -5.94 -11.19
CA LEU A 86 0.97 -4.74 -11.81
C LEU A 86 1.80 -3.49 -11.49
N ALA A 87 2.20 -3.32 -10.22
CA ALA A 87 3.03 -2.20 -9.80
C ALA A 87 4.39 -2.17 -10.53
N LEU A 88 5.02 -3.33 -10.73
CA LEU A 88 6.28 -3.44 -11.49
C LEU A 88 6.09 -3.09 -12.97
N GLU A 89 5.00 -3.53 -13.60
CA GLU A 89 4.70 -3.21 -14.99
C GLU A 89 4.51 -1.71 -15.21
N ILE A 90 3.77 -1.07 -14.31
CA ILE A 90 3.55 0.38 -14.33
C ILE A 90 4.87 1.12 -14.10
N ASP A 91 5.66 0.73 -13.10
CA ASP A 91 6.96 1.34 -12.80
C ASP A 91 7.94 1.24 -13.98
N VAL A 92 8.00 0.09 -14.66
CA VAL A 92 8.82 -0.09 -15.87
C VAL A 92 8.37 0.86 -16.99
N SER A 93 7.07 1.11 -17.12
CA SER A 93 6.54 2.03 -18.12
C SER A 93 6.86 3.48 -17.77
N LEU A 94 6.65 3.89 -16.52
CA LEU A 94 6.96 5.23 -16.02
C LEU A 94 8.45 5.57 -16.11
N LYS A 95 9.33 4.59 -15.86
CA LYS A 95 10.79 4.77 -15.98
C LYS A 95 11.24 5.14 -17.40
N LYS A 96 10.50 4.73 -18.44
CA LYS A 96 10.78 5.15 -19.83
C LYS A 96 10.54 6.65 -20.04
N GLU A 97 9.70 7.26 -19.21
CA GLU A 97 9.38 8.69 -19.21
C GLU A 97 10.20 9.47 -18.16
N GLY A 98 11.15 8.83 -17.49
CA GLY A 98 11.92 9.45 -16.40
C GLY A 98 11.13 9.64 -15.10
N LYS A 99 9.97 8.97 -14.97
CA LYS A 99 9.16 8.93 -13.75
C LYS A 99 9.37 7.59 -13.02
N GLN A 100 8.75 7.43 -11.86
CA GLN A 100 8.72 6.17 -11.11
C GLN A 100 7.38 6.02 -10.38
N LEU A 101 7.01 4.79 -10.06
CA LEU A 101 5.79 4.54 -9.28
C LEU A 101 6.03 4.86 -7.80
N LEU A 102 5.11 5.62 -7.21
CA LEU A 102 4.96 5.76 -5.76
C LEU A 102 3.90 4.80 -5.25
N LEU A 103 4.34 3.85 -4.44
CA LEU A 103 3.48 2.88 -3.77
C LEU A 103 3.11 3.38 -2.37
N CYS A 104 1.87 3.84 -2.25
CA CYS A 104 1.24 4.21 -0.99
C CYS A 104 0.71 2.93 -0.32
N CYS A 105 1.58 2.29 0.47
CA CYS A 105 1.26 1.07 1.23
C CYS A 105 0.25 1.39 2.33
N GLY A 106 -0.68 0.46 2.64
CA GLY A 106 -1.62 0.63 3.76
C GLY A 106 -0.92 0.71 5.11
N HIS A 107 0.26 0.09 5.20
CA HIS A 107 1.17 0.21 6.33
C HIS A 107 2.61 0.47 5.89
N GLY A 108 3.30 1.31 6.66
CA GLY A 108 4.69 1.70 6.42
C GLY A 108 4.79 3.01 5.62
N ALA A 109 6.01 3.35 5.23
CA ALA A 109 6.28 4.55 4.46
C ALA A 109 5.86 4.40 2.98
N ILE A 110 5.62 5.53 2.33
CA ILE A 110 5.51 5.60 0.86
C ILE A 110 6.79 5.01 0.27
N SER A 111 6.65 4.17 -0.74
CA SER A 111 7.76 3.35 -1.24
C SER A 111 7.89 3.42 -2.75
N THR A 112 9.10 3.22 -3.25
CA THR A 112 9.41 2.93 -4.66
C THR A 112 9.74 1.44 -4.81
N LEU A 113 9.81 0.99 -6.07
CA LEU A 113 10.27 -0.36 -6.42
C LEU A 113 11.72 -0.31 -6.93
N GLU A 114 12.64 -0.82 -6.11
CA GLU A 114 14.05 -0.95 -6.44
C GLU A 114 14.44 -2.43 -6.49
N ASN A 115 14.83 -2.91 -7.68
CA ASN A 115 15.16 -4.32 -7.91
C ASN A 115 14.07 -5.30 -7.42
N GLY A 116 12.80 -4.89 -7.50
CA GLY A 116 11.65 -5.68 -7.04
C GLY A 116 11.37 -5.62 -5.53
N ASN A 117 12.16 -4.87 -4.76
CA ASN A 117 11.95 -4.64 -3.35
C ASN A 117 11.34 -3.25 -3.11
N LEU A 118 10.63 -3.12 -1.98
CA LEU A 118 10.14 -1.83 -1.52
C LEU A 118 11.26 -1.06 -0.83
N THR A 119 11.56 0.13 -1.33
CA THR A 119 12.47 1.09 -0.70
C THR A 119 11.66 2.32 -0.29
N THR A 120 11.89 2.86 0.90
CA THR A 120 11.23 4.09 1.34
C THR A 120 11.55 5.25 0.41
N TYR A 121 10.52 5.99 0.02
CA TYR A 121 10.64 7.20 -0.77
C TYR A 121 10.63 8.45 0.12
N GLY A 122 11.69 9.26 0.00
CA GLY A 122 11.82 10.52 0.73
C GLY A 122 12.12 10.36 2.21
N ASP A 123 12.01 11.47 2.95
CA ASP A 123 12.24 11.50 4.39
C ASP A 123 11.00 11.02 5.16
N ILE A 124 11.24 10.25 6.23
CA ILE A 124 10.16 9.81 7.13
C ILE A 124 10.00 10.83 8.24
N GLU A 125 8.82 11.45 8.30
CA GLU A 125 8.40 12.27 9.43
C GLU A 125 7.46 11.48 10.33
N ARG A 126 7.67 11.60 11.66
CA ARG A 126 6.78 11.00 12.65
C ARG A 126 5.72 12.01 13.04
N TYR A 127 4.46 11.63 12.83
CA TYR A 127 3.37 12.41 13.39
C TYR A 127 3.37 12.26 14.92
N HIS A 128 3.56 13.39 15.60
CA HIS A 128 3.33 13.50 17.03
C HIS A 128 1.97 14.15 17.24
N SER A 129 1.02 13.41 17.82
CA SER A 129 -0.28 13.96 18.18
C SER A 129 -0.10 15.16 19.10
N ASP A 130 -0.86 16.24 18.86
CA ASP A 130 -0.82 17.41 19.73
C ASP A 130 -1.17 16.99 21.18
N PRO A 131 -0.27 17.19 22.15
CA PRO A 131 -0.51 16.84 23.56
C PRO A 131 -1.75 17.51 24.15
N LYS A 132 -2.20 18.63 23.57
CA LYS A 132 -3.42 19.33 23.98
C LYS A 132 -4.69 18.54 23.66
N HIS A 133 -4.67 17.74 22.59
CA HIS A 133 -5.82 16.97 22.12
C HIS A 133 -5.72 15.48 22.47
N TYR A 134 -4.50 14.98 22.65
CA TYR A 134 -4.23 13.59 23.03
C TYR A 134 -3.23 13.58 24.19
N LEU A 135 -3.75 13.56 25.42
CA LEU A 135 -2.95 13.40 26.62
C LEU A 135 -2.22 12.05 26.56
N MET A 136 -0.91 12.09 26.29
CA MET A 136 -0.07 10.91 26.46
C MET A 136 0.03 10.62 27.96
N LYS A 137 -0.41 9.42 28.36
CA LYS A 137 -0.25 8.92 29.74
C LYS A 137 1.17 8.46 29.99
#